data_AF-A0A924ZTA0-F1
#
_entry.id   AF-A0A924ZTA0-F1
#
_cell.length_a   1.000
_cell.length_b   1.000
_cell.length_c   1.000
_cell.angle_alpha   90.00
_cell.angle_beta   90.00
_cell.angle_gamma   90.00
#
_symmetry.space_group_name_H-M   'P 1'
#
loop_
_entity.id
_entity.type
_entity.pdbx_description
1 polymer ?
#
loop_
_entity_poly.entity_id
_entity_poly.type
_entity_poly.pdbx_seq_one_letter_code
_entity_poly.pdbx_strand_id
1 'polypeptide(L)'
;TPNADGTVGPRNPVTCGSIEHKMGIRASATAVLNFDGAIGYLIGEPHKGLNAMFTFMNTARIGTAIQGICHAELSFQGALPYAKERISMRALSGKKNPDLAADAIIHHADVRRLLLTQKAVAEGGRAMIYFAGQLADKMTDGVLKGDHAEYEYWDDKLGFFTPILKGFLTELGLEAANNGVQVFGGHGYIKEHGMEQIVRDARIATLYEGTTGIQALDLLGRKVLLGSRGKVVRDFTSDILKFCGNQANHKNMRGFAWDLTKICAQWNTLTLRLMLMARKDRDVVSSACNDYLMYSGYAMMAYFWARMAAKSFKALEKGGAESPEFYQAKIQTAEFYFERLLPRAQGHAESMVKPSKSLMQMDIKSFSFDY
;
A
#
# COMPACT_ATOMS: atom_id res chain seq x y z
N THR A 1 25.47 30.31 3.43
CA THR A 1 26.10 29.52 4.49
C THR A 1 25.72 30.13 5.81
N PRO A 2 25.38 29.33 6.82
CA PRO A 2 25.05 29.87 8.14
C PRO A 2 26.30 30.49 8.77
N ASN A 3 26.12 31.61 9.47
CA ASN A 3 27.16 32.16 10.36
C ASN A 3 27.24 31.31 11.64
N ALA A 4 28.31 31.50 12.42
CA ALA A 4 28.52 30.73 13.67
C ALA A 4 27.42 30.94 14.72
N ASP A 5 26.73 32.08 14.67
CA ASP A 5 25.59 32.43 15.54
C ASP A 5 24.24 31.92 15.00
N GLY A 6 24.23 31.18 13.89
CA GLY A 6 23.03 30.66 13.24
C GLY A 6 22.31 31.66 12.33
N THR A 7 22.81 32.89 12.18
CA THR A 7 22.22 33.87 11.25
C THR A 7 22.51 33.53 9.78
N VAL A 8 21.72 34.09 8.88
CA VAL A 8 21.88 33.87 7.42
C VAL A 8 23.13 34.60 6.93
N GLY A 9 24.15 33.84 6.52
CA GLY A 9 25.32 34.37 5.83
C GLY A 9 25.14 34.42 4.30
N PRO A 10 26.24 34.59 3.53
CA PRO A 10 26.21 34.71 2.08
C PRO A 10 25.51 33.53 1.38
N ARG A 11 24.89 33.76 0.23
CA ARG A 11 24.19 32.70 -0.52
C ARG A 11 25.19 31.60 -0.93
N ASN A 12 24.92 30.35 -0.55
CA ASN A 12 25.67 29.20 -1.07
C ASN A 12 25.35 29.05 -2.58
N PRO A 13 26.31 28.73 -3.46
CA PRO A 13 26.04 28.61 -4.90
C PRO A 13 25.28 27.30 -5.24
N VAL A 14 24.07 27.20 -4.70
CA VAL A 14 23.05 26.21 -5.00
C VAL A 14 21.85 26.95 -5.60
N THR A 15 21.56 26.68 -6.87
CA THR A 15 20.56 27.40 -7.66
C THR A 15 19.52 26.44 -8.25
N CYS A 16 18.29 26.93 -8.42
CA CYS A 16 17.22 26.20 -9.11
C CYS A 16 17.33 26.53 -10.60
N GLY A 17 17.71 25.55 -11.43
CA GLY A 17 17.88 25.73 -12.87
C GLY A 17 16.56 25.74 -13.65
N SER A 18 15.61 24.89 -13.26
CA SER A 18 14.28 24.79 -13.89
C SER A 18 13.27 24.13 -12.94
N ILE A 19 11.97 24.24 -13.27
CA ILE A 19 10.86 23.57 -12.58
C ILE A 19 10.13 22.66 -13.56
N GLU A 20 9.85 21.43 -13.15
CA GLU A 20 9.21 20.41 -13.98
C GLU A 20 7.70 20.62 -14.15
N HIS A 21 7.21 20.46 -15.39
CA HIS A 21 5.79 20.46 -15.73
C HIS A 21 5.18 19.08 -15.52
N LYS A 22 4.48 18.89 -14.39
CA LYS A 22 3.96 17.59 -13.96
C LYS A 22 2.50 17.35 -14.29
N MET A 23 2.14 16.06 -14.39
CA MET A 23 0.75 15.59 -14.49
C MET A 23 -0.10 16.08 -13.32
N GLY A 24 0.31 15.76 -12.09
CA GLY A 24 -0.31 16.15 -10.82
C GLY A 24 0.66 16.84 -9.86
N ILE A 25 0.23 17.04 -8.61
CA ILE A 25 0.97 17.69 -7.52
C ILE A 25 1.67 18.99 -7.96
N ARG A 26 0.99 19.78 -8.80
CA ARG A 26 1.59 20.92 -9.52
C ARG A 26 2.09 22.03 -8.59
N ALA A 27 1.49 22.16 -7.41
CA ALA A 27 1.90 23.11 -6.39
C ALA A 27 3.24 22.73 -5.70
N SER A 28 3.66 21.46 -5.79
CA SER A 28 4.97 21.04 -5.29
C SER A 28 6.03 21.34 -6.35
N ALA A 29 6.97 22.25 -6.04
CA ALA A 29 8.06 22.58 -6.95
C ALA A 29 9.03 21.39 -7.05
N THR A 30 9.12 20.82 -8.25
CA THR A 30 10.11 19.77 -8.56
C THR A 30 11.15 20.42 -9.45
N ALA A 31 12.39 20.48 -8.99
CA ALA A 31 13.39 21.36 -9.57
C ALA A 31 14.67 20.61 -9.95
N VAL A 32 15.30 21.07 -11.03
CA VAL A 32 16.71 20.78 -11.31
C VAL A 32 17.55 21.70 -10.41
N LEU A 33 18.45 21.12 -9.61
CA LEU A 33 19.34 21.85 -8.72
C LEU A 33 20.78 21.82 -9.24
N ASN A 34 21.39 22.99 -9.40
CA ASN A 34 22.79 23.15 -9.80
C ASN A 34 23.64 23.48 -8.56
N PHE A 35 24.79 22.81 -8.44
CA PHE A 35 25.73 22.95 -7.34
C PHE A 35 27.11 23.34 -7.89
N ASP A 36 27.44 24.63 -7.88
CA ASP A 36 28.65 25.17 -8.54
C ASP A 36 29.66 25.65 -7.51
N GLY A 37 30.61 24.80 -7.12
CA GLY A 37 31.51 25.10 -6.00
C GLY A 37 30.76 25.29 -4.68
N ALA A 38 29.60 24.64 -4.54
CA ALA A 38 28.77 24.72 -3.35
C ALA A 38 29.48 24.14 -2.13
N ILE A 39 29.41 24.86 -1.01
CA ILE A 39 29.94 24.41 0.26
C ILE A 39 29.00 23.32 0.80
N GLY A 40 29.55 22.15 1.08
CA GLY A 40 28.87 21.02 1.72
C GLY A 40 29.59 20.60 2.99
N TYR A 41 28.85 20.00 3.91
CA TYR A 41 29.38 19.42 5.15
C TYR A 41 29.12 17.92 5.13
N LEU A 42 30.14 17.13 5.46
CA LEU A 42 30.00 15.68 5.51
C LEU A 42 29.06 15.27 6.64
N ILE A 43 28.08 14.42 6.34
CA ILE A 43 27.20 13.80 7.33
C ILE A 43 27.61 12.34 7.48
N GLY A 44 28.01 11.94 8.69
CA GLY A 44 28.51 10.60 8.98
C GLY A 44 29.92 10.35 8.44
N GLU A 45 30.22 9.09 8.12
CA GLU A 45 31.56 8.66 7.68
C GLU A 45 31.82 8.95 6.19
N PRO A 46 33.08 9.27 5.80
CA PRO A 46 33.47 9.40 4.40
C PRO A 46 33.08 8.16 3.58
N HIS A 47 32.52 8.40 2.38
CA HIS A 47 32.11 7.35 1.44
C HIS A 47 30.99 6.40 1.93
N LYS A 48 30.26 6.76 3.00
CA LYS A 48 29.12 5.98 3.54
C LYS A 48 27.76 6.68 3.38
N GLY A 49 27.63 7.59 2.40
CA GLY A 49 26.42 8.40 2.19
C GLY A 49 25.15 7.58 1.98
N LEU A 50 25.21 6.46 1.25
CA LEU A 50 24.05 5.56 1.08
C LEU A 50 23.59 4.96 2.41
N ASN A 51 24.52 4.52 3.26
CA ASN A 51 24.18 3.95 4.57
C ASN A 51 23.50 5.00 5.45
N ALA A 52 24.02 6.24 5.45
CA ALA A 52 23.41 7.35 6.16
C ALA A 52 21.99 7.65 5.63
N MET A 53 21.79 7.65 4.31
CA MET A 53 20.47 7.85 3.69
C MET A 53 19.48 6.75 4.07
N PHE A 54 19.90 5.48 4.09
CA PHE A 54 19.03 4.34 4.39
C PHE A 54 18.44 4.38 5.81
N THR A 55 19.09 5.06 6.76
CA THR A 55 18.58 5.19 8.13
C THR A 55 17.22 5.89 8.24
N PHE A 56 16.89 6.75 7.27
CA PHE A 56 15.58 7.45 7.24
C PHE A 56 14.61 6.88 6.20
N MET A 57 15.08 5.95 5.34
CA MET A 57 14.25 5.42 4.24
C MET A 57 13.04 4.64 4.72
N ASN A 58 13.15 3.91 5.83
CA ASN A 58 12.00 3.18 6.37
C ASN A 58 10.88 4.13 6.80
N THR A 59 11.21 5.21 7.52
CA THR A 59 10.24 6.24 7.92
C THR A 59 9.72 7.03 6.72
N ALA A 60 10.58 7.40 5.77
CA ALA A 60 10.17 8.11 4.54
C ALA A 60 9.18 7.28 3.70
N ARG A 61 9.37 5.96 3.62
CA ARG A 61 8.46 5.04 2.92
C ARG A 61 7.09 4.93 3.58
N ILE A 62 7.00 5.06 4.91
CA ILE A 62 5.69 5.19 5.59
C ILE A 62 4.98 6.46 5.08
N GLY A 63 5.70 7.59 5.02
CA GLY A 63 5.17 8.86 4.50
C GLY A 63 4.63 8.74 3.07
N THR A 64 5.34 8.03 2.20
CA THR A 64 4.87 7.80 0.83
C THR A 64 3.68 6.82 0.77
N ALA A 65 3.70 5.77 1.59
CA ALA A 65 2.57 4.82 1.68
C ALA A 65 1.28 5.50 2.17
N ILE A 66 1.40 6.52 3.05
CA ILE A 66 0.27 7.35 3.50
C ILE A 66 -0.43 8.03 2.33
N GLN A 67 0.29 8.49 1.31
CA GLN A 67 -0.32 9.18 0.17
C GLN A 67 -1.29 8.26 -0.57
N GLY A 68 -0.95 6.98 -0.72
CA GLY A 68 -1.86 5.98 -1.30
C GLY A 68 -3.19 5.89 -0.57
N ILE A 69 -3.17 5.83 0.77
CA ILE A 69 -4.40 5.78 1.57
C ILE A 69 -5.16 7.11 1.57
N CYS A 70 -4.46 8.25 1.51
CA CYS A 70 -5.07 9.57 1.46
C CYS A 70 -5.87 9.75 0.16
N HIS A 71 -5.33 9.31 -0.98
CA HIS A 71 -6.05 9.35 -2.24
C HIS A 71 -7.24 8.39 -2.27
N ALA A 72 -7.12 7.21 -1.67
CA ALA A 72 -8.26 6.30 -1.51
C ALA A 72 -9.38 6.90 -0.64
N GLU A 73 -9.02 7.52 0.49
CA GLU A 73 -9.97 8.17 1.40
C GLU A 73 -10.65 9.36 0.73
N LEU A 74 -9.87 10.26 0.11
CA LEU A 74 -10.42 11.45 -0.53
C LEU A 74 -11.34 11.07 -1.70
N SER A 75 -10.97 10.04 -2.46
CA SER A 75 -11.81 9.49 -3.51
C SER A 75 -13.14 8.95 -2.95
N PHE A 76 -13.09 8.18 -1.86
CA PHE A 76 -14.30 7.65 -1.22
C PHE A 76 -15.21 8.77 -0.72
N GLN A 77 -14.64 9.77 -0.04
CA GLN A 77 -15.38 10.91 0.49
C GLN A 77 -16.00 11.78 -0.62
N GLY A 78 -15.33 11.92 -1.78
CA GLY A 78 -15.89 12.61 -2.93
C GLY A 78 -16.97 11.81 -3.66
N ALA A 79 -16.76 10.50 -3.84
CA ALA A 79 -17.65 9.62 -4.59
C ALA A 79 -18.93 9.24 -3.84
N LEU A 80 -18.87 9.07 -2.52
CA LEU A 80 -20.00 8.56 -1.75
C LEU A 80 -21.22 9.51 -1.75
N PRO A 81 -21.10 10.83 -1.49
CA PRO A 81 -22.23 11.75 -1.55
C PRO A 81 -22.85 11.78 -2.94
N TYR A 82 -22.02 11.88 -3.99
CA TYR A 82 -22.50 11.85 -5.38
C TYR A 82 -23.29 10.58 -5.68
N ALA A 83 -22.82 9.41 -5.23
CA ALA A 83 -23.53 8.16 -5.45
C ALA A 83 -24.88 8.07 -4.73
N LYS A 84 -25.03 8.75 -3.58
CA LYS A 84 -26.28 8.79 -2.81
C LYS A 84 -27.33 9.70 -3.46
N GLU A 85 -26.90 10.75 -4.15
CA GLU A 85 -27.78 11.78 -4.71
C GLU A 85 -28.08 11.55 -6.19
N ARG A 86 -27.08 11.13 -6.98
CA ARG A 86 -27.22 10.94 -8.42
C ARG A 86 -28.20 9.81 -8.70
N ILE A 87 -29.30 10.12 -9.39
CA ILE A 87 -30.27 9.12 -9.84
C ILE A 87 -30.00 8.71 -11.30
N SER A 88 -30.06 7.40 -11.57
CA SER A 88 -29.99 6.85 -12.92
C SER A 88 -30.41 5.38 -12.94
N MET A 89 -31.28 5.02 -13.89
CA MET A 89 -31.85 3.67 -14.03
C MET A 89 -32.58 3.17 -12.77
N ARG A 90 -33.13 1.95 -12.82
CA ARG A 90 -33.69 1.26 -11.66
C ARG A 90 -32.74 0.19 -11.15
N ALA A 91 -32.67 0.00 -9.85
CA ALA A 91 -31.92 -1.09 -9.27
C ALA A 91 -32.54 -2.44 -9.68
N LEU A 92 -31.70 -3.41 -10.00
CA LEU A 92 -32.16 -4.75 -10.43
C LEU A 92 -32.95 -5.49 -9.35
N SER A 93 -32.71 -5.18 -8.09
CA SER A 93 -33.45 -5.72 -6.93
C SER A 93 -34.82 -5.05 -6.67
N GLY A 94 -35.37 -4.36 -7.68
CA GLY A 94 -36.60 -3.56 -7.57
C GLY A 94 -36.37 -2.11 -7.15
N LYS A 95 -37.43 -1.31 -7.26
CA LYS A 95 -37.43 0.15 -6.99
C LYS A 95 -36.95 0.43 -5.57
N LYS A 96 -36.00 1.36 -5.42
CA LYS A 96 -35.46 1.80 -4.11
C LYS A 96 -35.91 3.21 -3.74
N ASN A 97 -36.14 4.05 -4.74
CA ASN A 97 -36.76 5.36 -4.62
C ASN A 97 -38.09 5.33 -5.39
N PRO A 98 -39.19 4.83 -4.78
CA PRO A 98 -40.45 4.59 -5.48
C PRO A 98 -41.06 5.85 -6.09
N ASP A 99 -40.87 6.98 -5.40
CA ASP A 99 -41.46 8.28 -5.74
C ASP A 99 -40.67 9.06 -6.82
N LEU A 100 -39.46 8.61 -7.16
CA LEU A 100 -38.61 9.25 -8.17
C LEU A 100 -38.64 8.46 -9.49
N ALA A 101 -38.25 9.08 -10.60
CA ALA A 101 -38.18 8.44 -11.91
C ALA A 101 -37.08 7.36 -12.03
N ALA A 102 -36.04 7.45 -11.21
CA ALA A 102 -34.90 6.54 -11.15
C ALA A 102 -34.41 6.36 -9.70
N ASP A 103 -33.60 5.33 -9.47
CA ASP A 103 -32.99 5.08 -8.17
C ASP A 103 -31.62 5.77 -8.08
N ALA A 104 -31.23 6.15 -6.86
CA ALA A 104 -29.88 6.63 -6.58
C ALA A 104 -28.85 5.56 -6.97
N ILE A 105 -27.74 5.96 -7.58
CA ILE A 105 -26.81 5.00 -8.17
C ILE A 105 -26.11 4.11 -7.13
N ILE A 106 -26.08 4.52 -5.86
CA ILE A 106 -25.61 3.69 -4.72
C ILE A 106 -26.41 2.38 -4.55
N HIS A 107 -27.59 2.26 -5.15
CA HIS A 107 -28.35 1.01 -5.14
C HIS A 107 -27.88 -0.01 -6.17
N HIS A 108 -27.01 0.38 -7.12
CA HIS A 108 -26.43 -0.52 -8.11
C HIS A 108 -25.22 -1.27 -7.53
N ALA A 109 -25.18 -2.58 -7.77
CA ALA A 109 -24.14 -3.45 -7.20
C ALA A 109 -22.73 -3.05 -7.64
N ASP A 110 -22.54 -2.61 -8.90
CA ASP A 110 -21.23 -2.20 -9.39
C ASP A 110 -20.75 -0.90 -8.72
N VAL A 111 -21.64 0.09 -8.54
CA VAL A 111 -21.31 1.32 -7.79
C VAL A 111 -20.94 0.99 -6.35
N ARG A 112 -21.64 0.04 -5.71
CA ARG A 112 -21.26 -0.46 -4.38
C ARG A 112 -19.90 -1.14 -4.38
N ARG A 113 -19.57 -1.94 -5.40
CA ARG A 113 -18.24 -2.55 -5.56
C ARG A 113 -17.16 -1.46 -5.62
N LEU A 114 -17.35 -0.42 -6.44
CA LEU A 114 -16.42 0.70 -6.54
C LEU A 114 -16.20 1.44 -5.21
N LEU A 115 -17.29 1.74 -4.49
CA LEU A 115 -17.23 2.43 -3.20
C LEU A 115 -16.64 1.55 -2.09
N LEU A 116 -17.02 0.27 -2.04
CA LEU A 116 -16.51 -0.68 -1.05
C LEU A 116 -15.03 -0.99 -1.27
N THR A 117 -14.55 -1.04 -2.52
CA THR A 117 -13.11 -1.13 -2.79
C THR A 117 -12.36 0.07 -2.22
N GLN A 118 -12.83 1.30 -2.46
CA GLN A 118 -12.21 2.50 -1.92
C GLN A 118 -12.20 2.49 -0.38
N LYS A 119 -13.34 2.18 0.25
CA LYS A 119 -13.46 2.06 1.71
C LYS A 119 -12.54 0.98 2.29
N ALA A 120 -12.49 -0.19 1.65
CA ALA A 120 -11.67 -1.32 2.09
C ALA A 120 -10.17 -1.00 2.05
N VAL A 121 -9.72 -0.30 1.00
CA VAL A 121 -8.33 0.15 0.85
C VAL A 121 -8.00 1.25 1.85
N ALA A 122 -8.85 2.27 1.98
CA ALA A 122 -8.60 3.41 2.86
C ALA A 122 -8.52 2.97 4.33
N GLU A 123 -9.48 2.17 4.80
CA GLU A 123 -9.54 1.74 6.20
C GLU A 123 -8.53 0.62 6.52
N GLY A 124 -8.39 -0.36 5.63
CA GLY A 124 -7.42 -1.44 5.78
C GLY A 124 -5.98 -0.92 5.73
N GLY A 125 -5.69 -0.04 4.77
CA GLY A 125 -4.40 0.61 4.62
C GLY A 125 -4.07 1.51 5.82
N ARG A 126 -5.04 2.26 6.35
CA ARG A 126 -4.86 3.05 7.57
C ARG A 126 -4.48 2.19 8.77
N ALA A 127 -5.09 1.02 8.93
CA ALA A 127 -4.72 0.09 10.00
C ALA A 127 -3.28 -0.45 9.83
N MET A 128 -2.86 -0.72 8.60
CA MET A 128 -1.48 -1.12 8.28
C MET A 128 -0.47 -0.01 8.57
N ILE A 129 -0.77 1.23 8.18
CA ILE A 129 0.06 2.41 8.44
C ILE A 129 0.21 2.67 9.94
N TYR A 130 -0.89 2.65 10.70
CA TYR A 130 -0.80 2.85 12.15
C TYR A 130 0.04 1.77 12.82
N PHE A 131 -0.07 0.52 12.37
CA PHE A 131 0.78 -0.54 12.89
C PHE A 131 2.25 -0.30 12.59
N ALA A 132 2.60 0.12 11.36
CA ALA A 132 3.97 0.49 11.02
C ALA A 132 4.48 1.72 11.79
N GLY A 133 3.61 2.70 12.05
CA GLY A 133 3.90 3.83 12.94
C GLY A 133 4.29 3.37 14.34
N GLN A 134 3.54 2.43 14.92
CA GLN A 134 3.90 1.83 16.21
C GLN A 134 5.26 1.11 16.19
N LEU A 135 5.66 0.51 15.07
CA LEU A 135 7.01 -0.07 14.94
C LEU A 135 8.08 1.02 14.86
N ALA A 136 7.81 2.11 14.14
CA ALA A 136 8.71 3.26 14.05
C ALA A 136 8.88 3.98 15.40
N ASP A 137 7.83 4.07 16.22
CA ASP A 137 7.91 4.61 17.57
C ASP A 137 8.84 3.77 18.44
N LYS A 138 8.73 2.44 18.38
CA LYS A 138 9.63 1.53 19.14
C LYS A 138 11.07 1.57 18.64
N MET A 139 11.26 1.69 17.34
CA MET A 139 12.58 1.92 16.75
C MET A 139 13.20 3.22 17.29
N THR A 140 12.41 4.29 17.35
CA THR A 140 12.84 5.60 17.89
C THR A 140 13.14 5.51 19.39
N ASP A 141 12.32 4.80 20.16
CA ASP A 141 12.52 4.55 21.58
C ASP A 141 13.85 3.82 21.86
N GLY A 142 14.22 2.83 21.02
CA GLY A 142 15.54 2.19 21.06
C GLY A 142 16.70 3.20 20.92
N VAL A 143 16.59 4.15 19.98
CA VAL A 143 17.59 5.23 19.84
C VAL A 143 17.64 6.11 21.09
N LEU A 144 16.49 6.52 21.62
CA LEU A 144 16.42 7.40 22.80
C LEU A 144 17.01 6.75 24.05
N LYS A 145 16.90 5.43 24.19
CA LYS A 145 17.50 4.65 25.27
C LYS A 145 18.98 4.32 25.05
N GLY A 146 19.51 4.55 23.84
CA GLY A 146 20.84 4.06 23.45
C GLY A 146 20.91 2.53 23.29
N ASP A 147 19.77 1.85 23.12
CA ASP A 147 19.70 0.41 22.88
C ASP A 147 19.75 0.14 21.37
N HIS A 148 20.97 -0.04 20.86
CA HIS A 148 21.21 -0.33 19.46
C HIS A 148 20.59 -1.66 19.01
N ALA A 149 20.49 -2.67 19.89
CA ALA A 149 19.90 -3.96 19.54
C ALA A 149 18.37 -3.86 19.38
N GLU A 150 17.72 -3.08 20.25
CA GLU A 150 16.29 -2.77 20.12
C GLU A 150 16.02 -1.98 18.83
N TYR A 151 16.85 -0.96 18.52
CA TYR A 151 16.76 -0.22 17.27
C TYR A 151 16.86 -1.14 16.04
N GLU A 152 17.91 -1.96 15.94
CA GLU A 152 18.14 -2.84 14.78
C GLU A 152 16.99 -3.85 14.62
N TYR A 153 16.48 -4.41 15.71
CA TYR A 153 15.34 -5.32 15.67
C TYR A 153 14.08 -4.68 15.07
N TRP A 154 13.74 -3.46 15.51
CA TRP A 154 12.56 -2.75 15.00
C TRP A 154 12.77 -2.19 13.60
N ASP A 155 13.97 -1.73 13.24
CA ASP A 155 14.32 -1.29 11.89
C ASP A 155 14.22 -2.43 10.87
N ASP A 156 14.74 -3.62 11.20
CA ASP A 156 14.63 -4.81 10.37
C ASP A 156 13.18 -5.25 10.20
N LYS A 157 12.41 -5.25 11.30
CA LYS A 157 10.99 -5.57 11.27
C LYS A 157 10.25 -4.58 10.39
N LEU A 158 10.47 -3.28 10.57
CA LEU A 158 9.84 -2.24 9.77
C LEU A 158 10.26 -2.31 8.29
N GLY A 159 11.52 -2.67 8.02
CA GLY A 159 12.08 -2.86 6.68
C GLY A 159 11.41 -3.96 5.86
N PHE A 160 10.69 -4.90 6.49
CA PHE A 160 9.81 -5.84 5.78
C PHE A 160 8.45 -5.23 5.42
N PHE A 161 7.89 -4.39 6.30
CA PHE A 161 6.58 -3.76 6.09
C PHE A 161 6.67 -2.65 5.04
N THR A 162 7.66 -1.76 5.14
CA THR A 162 7.73 -0.53 4.34
C THR A 162 7.67 -0.74 2.83
N PRO A 163 8.35 -1.72 2.19
CA PRO A 163 8.20 -1.94 0.76
C PRO A 163 6.81 -2.47 0.39
N ILE A 164 6.19 -3.32 1.24
CA ILE A 164 4.82 -3.79 1.05
C ILE A 164 3.86 -2.59 1.13
N LEU A 165 3.98 -1.76 2.16
CA LEU A 165 3.11 -0.59 2.35
C LEU A 165 3.23 0.39 1.20
N LYS A 166 4.46 0.77 0.83
CA LYS A 166 4.70 1.73 -0.24
C LYS A 166 4.18 1.18 -1.57
N GLY A 167 4.62 -0.01 -1.99
CA GLY A 167 4.20 -0.57 -3.28
C GLY A 167 2.70 -0.87 -3.33
N PHE A 168 2.17 -1.58 -2.35
CA PHE A 168 0.78 -2.05 -2.39
C PHE A 168 -0.24 -0.92 -2.17
N LEU A 169 -0.04 -0.06 -1.16
CA LEU A 169 -1.04 0.96 -0.83
C LEU A 169 -1.06 2.10 -1.84
N THR A 170 0.06 2.41 -2.50
CA THR A 170 0.07 3.43 -3.55
C THR A 170 -0.60 2.94 -4.83
N GLU A 171 -0.39 1.68 -5.24
CA GLU A 171 -1.09 1.10 -6.39
C GLU A 171 -2.60 0.95 -6.13
N LEU A 172 -3.01 0.44 -4.96
CA LEU A 172 -4.44 0.36 -4.61
C LEU A 172 -5.06 1.75 -4.34
N GLY A 173 -4.27 2.70 -3.87
CA GLY A 173 -4.68 4.10 -3.75
C GLY A 173 -4.99 4.73 -5.10
N LEU A 174 -4.18 4.44 -6.12
CA LEU A 174 -4.44 4.84 -7.50
C LEU A 174 -5.66 4.12 -8.09
N GLU A 175 -5.85 2.82 -7.83
CA GLU A 175 -7.08 2.10 -8.21
C GLU A 175 -8.31 2.75 -7.57
N ALA A 176 -8.25 3.06 -6.28
CA ALA A 176 -9.33 3.70 -5.54
C ALA A 176 -9.67 5.09 -6.12
N ALA A 177 -8.66 5.91 -6.43
CA ALA A 177 -8.86 7.21 -7.09
C ALA A 177 -9.57 7.08 -8.44
N ASN A 178 -9.19 6.10 -9.26
CA ASN A 178 -9.85 5.82 -10.54
C ASN A 178 -11.30 5.35 -10.34
N ASN A 179 -11.57 4.52 -9.32
CA ASN A 179 -12.94 4.13 -8.98
C ASN A 179 -13.81 5.33 -8.60
N GLY A 180 -13.25 6.35 -7.96
CA GLY A 180 -13.97 7.60 -7.67
C GLY A 180 -14.41 8.34 -8.93
N VAL A 181 -13.51 8.51 -9.90
CA VAL A 181 -13.84 9.07 -11.22
C VAL A 181 -14.94 8.23 -11.88
N GLN A 182 -14.83 6.90 -11.83
CA GLN A 182 -15.80 5.99 -12.43
C GLN A 182 -17.21 6.11 -11.82
N VAL A 183 -17.33 6.34 -10.50
CA VAL A 183 -18.62 6.56 -9.82
C VAL A 183 -19.33 7.81 -10.36
N PHE A 184 -18.58 8.85 -10.74
CA PHE A 184 -19.15 10.05 -11.34
C PHE A 184 -19.57 9.86 -12.81
N GLY A 185 -19.08 8.83 -13.49
CA GLY A 185 -19.22 8.68 -14.94
C GLY A 185 -18.52 9.84 -15.68
N GLY A 186 -19.16 10.38 -16.73
CA GLY A 186 -18.58 11.48 -17.51
C GLY A 186 -18.26 12.73 -16.69
N HIS A 187 -19.01 12.99 -15.61
CA HIS A 187 -18.75 14.13 -14.72
C HIS A 187 -17.40 13.98 -14.01
N GLY A 188 -16.93 12.75 -13.78
CA GLY A 188 -15.65 12.49 -13.11
C GLY A 188 -14.45 12.99 -13.92
N TYR A 189 -14.63 13.20 -15.23
CA TYR A 189 -13.62 13.73 -16.14
C TYR A 189 -13.62 15.27 -16.22
N ILE A 190 -14.57 15.95 -15.59
CA ILE A 190 -14.66 17.40 -15.56
C ILE A 190 -13.95 17.93 -14.31
N LYS A 191 -13.03 18.90 -14.52
CA LYS A 191 -12.16 19.45 -13.48
C LYS A 191 -12.90 20.04 -12.28
N GLU A 192 -14.09 20.59 -12.49
CA GLU A 192 -14.88 21.25 -11.43
C GLU A 192 -15.28 20.30 -10.29
N HIS A 193 -15.38 18.99 -10.56
CA HIS A 193 -15.68 17.97 -9.56
C HIS A 193 -14.45 17.50 -8.78
N GLY A 194 -13.23 17.83 -9.23
CA GLY A 194 -11.99 17.52 -8.52
C GLY A 194 -11.55 16.05 -8.53
N MET A 195 -12.40 15.09 -8.94
CA MET A 195 -12.08 13.66 -8.93
C MET A 195 -10.87 13.32 -9.82
N GLU A 196 -10.77 13.94 -11.01
CA GLU A 196 -9.63 13.77 -11.92
C GLU A 196 -8.30 14.24 -11.30
N GLN A 197 -8.35 15.28 -10.45
CA GLN A 197 -7.15 15.74 -9.73
C GLN A 197 -6.62 14.66 -8.79
N ILE A 198 -7.50 13.96 -8.08
CA ILE A 198 -7.10 12.88 -7.16
C ILE A 198 -6.31 11.81 -7.93
N VAL A 199 -6.77 11.42 -9.13
CA VAL A 199 -6.07 10.45 -9.99
C VAL A 199 -4.70 10.97 -10.44
N ARG A 200 -4.63 12.23 -10.92
CA ARG A 200 -3.37 12.84 -11.35
C ARG A 200 -2.35 12.93 -10.22
N ASP A 201 -2.81 13.31 -9.03
CA ASP A 201 -1.95 13.50 -7.86
C ASP A 201 -1.55 12.15 -7.25
N ALA A 202 -2.40 11.12 -7.31
CA ALA A 202 -2.09 9.77 -6.83
C ALA A 202 -0.98 9.06 -7.62
N ARG A 203 -0.84 9.36 -8.92
CA ARG A 203 0.08 8.62 -9.80
C ARG A 203 1.55 8.74 -9.37
N ILE A 204 1.97 9.87 -8.82
CA ILE A 204 3.38 10.09 -8.46
C ILE A 204 3.84 9.16 -7.33
N ALA A 205 2.94 8.76 -6.43
CA ALA A 205 3.27 7.94 -5.27
C ALA A 205 3.73 6.52 -5.65
N THR A 206 3.35 6.01 -6.83
CA THR A 206 3.83 4.72 -7.34
C THR A 206 5.23 4.82 -7.97
N LEU A 207 5.73 6.04 -8.19
CA LEU A 207 6.96 6.31 -8.96
C LEU A 207 8.12 6.78 -8.09
N TYR A 208 7.95 7.87 -7.33
CA TYR A 208 9.04 8.42 -6.52
C TYR A 208 9.30 7.60 -5.26
N GLU A 209 10.38 7.92 -4.54
CA GLU A 209 10.83 7.17 -3.36
C GLU A 209 10.99 5.65 -3.65
N GLY A 210 11.37 5.34 -4.89
CA GLY A 210 11.50 3.99 -5.46
C GLY A 210 10.19 3.47 -6.04
N THR A 211 10.18 3.18 -7.35
CA THR A 211 9.01 2.66 -8.07
C THR A 211 8.47 1.36 -7.45
N THR A 212 7.24 0.99 -7.77
CA THR A 212 6.66 -0.30 -7.32
C THR A 212 7.58 -1.49 -7.62
N GLY A 213 8.20 -1.53 -8.81
CA GLY A 213 9.16 -2.57 -9.18
C GLY A 213 10.43 -2.56 -8.30
N ILE A 214 10.93 -1.39 -7.92
CA ILE A 214 12.07 -1.27 -7.00
C ILE A 214 11.69 -1.73 -5.59
N GLN A 215 10.52 -1.36 -5.07
CA GLN A 215 10.03 -1.86 -3.78
C GLN A 215 9.85 -3.38 -3.79
N ALA A 216 9.32 -3.90 -4.88
CA ALA A 216 9.12 -5.33 -5.09
C ALA A 216 10.46 -6.09 -5.07
N LEU A 217 11.47 -5.57 -5.78
CA LEU A 217 12.80 -6.17 -5.80
C LEU A 217 13.51 -6.07 -4.44
N ASP A 218 13.36 -4.94 -3.73
CA ASP A 218 13.85 -4.78 -2.35
C ASP A 218 13.20 -5.82 -1.42
N LEU A 219 11.87 -5.97 -1.49
CA LEU A 219 11.13 -6.95 -0.70
C LEU A 219 11.59 -8.38 -0.98
N LEU A 220 11.38 -8.87 -2.20
CA LEU A 220 11.63 -10.28 -2.53
C LEU A 220 13.13 -10.58 -2.50
N GLY A 221 13.92 -9.80 -3.23
CA GLY A 221 15.35 -10.03 -3.38
C GLY A 221 16.12 -9.80 -2.08
N ARG A 222 16.03 -8.58 -1.53
CA ARG A 222 16.89 -8.15 -0.40
C ARG A 222 16.34 -8.60 0.94
N LYS A 223 15.09 -8.28 1.27
CA LYS A 223 14.52 -8.51 2.62
C LYS A 223 14.14 -9.98 2.84
N VAL A 224 13.50 -10.61 1.86
CA VAL A 224 13.00 -11.99 1.99
C VAL A 224 14.07 -13.02 1.66
N LEU A 225 14.67 -13.00 0.46
CA LEU A 225 15.56 -14.08 0.01
C LEU A 225 16.98 -13.94 0.57
N LEU A 226 17.64 -12.81 0.34
CA LEU A 226 19.05 -12.62 0.74
C LEU A 226 19.21 -12.37 2.23
N GLY A 227 18.48 -11.40 2.79
CA GLY A 227 18.63 -10.96 4.18
C GLY A 227 18.14 -11.99 5.19
N SER A 228 16.89 -12.43 5.05
CA SER A 228 16.26 -13.29 6.07
C SER A 228 16.15 -14.78 5.68
N ARG A 229 16.44 -15.15 4.43
CA ARG A 229 16.23 -16.52 3.90
C ARG A 229 14.81 -17.03 4.22
N GLY A 230 13.82 -16.17 3.97
CA GLY A 230 12.40 -16.39 4.21
C GLY A 230 11.97 -16.32 5.67
N LYS A 231 12.89 -16.08 6.63
CA LYS A 231 12.56 -16.03 8.06
C LYS A 231 11.55 -14.93 8.37
N VAL A 232 11.67 -13.77 7.76
CA VAL A 232 10.78 -12.64 8.04
C VAL A 232 9.32 -12.93 7.69
N VAL A 233 9.09 -13.70 6.63
CA VAL A 233 7.75 -14.17 6.21
C VAL A 233 7.23 -15.21 7.18
N ARG A 234 8.07 -16.18 7.59
CA ARG A 234 7.71 -17.19 8.60
C ARG A 234 7.32 -16.56 9.93
N ASP A 235 8.08 -15.57 10.38
CA ASP A 235 7.82 -14.86 11.64
C ASP A 235 6.50 -14.10 11.57
N PHE A 236 6.29 -13.31 10.50
CA PHE A 236 5.05 -12.53 10.36
C PHE A 236 3.82 -13.43 10.20
N THR A 237 3.91 -14.48 9.36
CA THR A 237 2.81 -15.45 9.21
C THR A 237 2.57 -16.26 10.49
N SER A 238 3.60 -16.52 11.31
CA SER A 238 3.43 -17.12 12.63
C SER A 238 2.58 -16.24 13.55
N ASP A 239 2.81 -14.92 13.55
CA ASP A 239 2.00 -13.99 14.34
C ASP A 239 0.53 -13.94 13.85
N ILE A 240 0.30 -14.05 12.54
CA ILE A 240 -1.06 -14.18 11.97
C ILE A 240 -1.69 -15.51 12.41
N LEU A 241 -0.97 -16.63 12.34
CA LEU A 241 -1.48 -17.94 12.74
C LEU A 241 -1.78 -18.01 14.24
N LYS A 242 -0.99 -17.36 15.10
CA LYS A 242 -1.31 -17.19 16.54
C LYS A 242 -2.62 -16.44 16.71
N PHE A 243 -2.83 -15.36 15.96
CA PHE A 243 -4.10 -14.65 15.96
C PHE A 243 -5.25 -15.55 15.51
N CYS A 244 -5.10 -16.32 14.43
CA CYS A 244 -6.10 -17.27 13.97
C CYS A 244 -6.44 -18.32 15.04
N GLY A 245 -5.43 -18.87 15.73
CA GLY A 245 -5.63 -19.80 16.84
C GLY A 245 -6.44 -19.21 17.98
N ASN A 246 -6.15 -17.96 18.37
CA ASN A 246 -6.89 -17.24 19.40
C ASN A 246 -8.35 -16.94 19.00
N GLN A 247 -8.65 -16.89 17.70
CA GLN A 247 -10.00 -16.65 17.17
C GLN A 247 -10.74 -17.93 16.74
N ALA A 248 -10.10 -19.10 16.81
CA ALA A 248 -10.62 -20.35 16.23
C ALA A 248 -11.97 -20.78 16.85
N ASN A 249 -12.19 -20.47 18.13
CA ASN A 249 -13.43 -20.79 18.85
C ASN A 249 -14.51 -19.71 18.73
N HIS A 250 -14.19 -18.55 18.16
CA HIS A 250 -15.18 -17.48 17.97
C HIS A 250 -15.98 -17.76 16.69
N LYS A 251 -17.27 -18.10 16.84
CA LYS A 251 -18.16 -18.56 15.76
C LYS A 251 -18.06 -17.71 14.48
N ASN A 252 -18.15 -16.39 14.62
CA ASN A 252 -18.14 -15.46 13.49
C ASN A 252 -16.74 -15.15 12.92
N MET A 253 -15.66 -15.56 13.59
CA MET A 253 -14.29 -15.36 13.10
C MET A 253 -13.71 -16.57 12.38
N ARG A 254 -14.37 -17.74 12.45
CA ARG A 254 -13.85 -18.99 11.89
C ARG A 254 -13.56 -18.91 10.39
N GLY A 255 -14.42 -18.24 9.61
CA GLY A 255 -14.20 -18.02 8.18
C GLY A 255 -12.94 -17.22 7.91
N PHE A 256 -12.83 -16.02 8.50
CA PHE A 256 -11.64 -15.18 8.42
C PHE A 256 -10.36 -15.90 8.84
N ALA A 257 -10.40 -16.61 9.97
CA ALA A 257 -9.24 -17.35 10.48
C ALA A 257 -8.79 -18.47 9.53
N TRP A 258 -9.74 -19.16 8.89
CA TRP A 258 -9.44 -20.23 7.93
C TRP A 258 -8.79 -19.69 6.66
N ASP A 259 -9.34 -18.62 6.08
CA ASP A 259 -8.79 -18.01 4.87
C ASP A 259 -7.41 -17.38 5.13
N LEU A 260 -7.21 -16.77 6.31
CA LEU A 260 -5.89 -16.31 6.75
C LEU A 260 -4.89 -17.45 6.92
N THR A 261 -5.33 -18.58 7.48
CA THR A 261 -4.46 -19.76 7.65
C THR A 261 -4.00 -20.29 6.28
N LYS A 262 -4.92 -20.41 5.33
CA LYS A 262 -4.62 -20.83 3.96
C LYS A 262 -3.63 -19.90 3.27
N ILE A 263 -3.91 -18.59 3.27
CA ILE A 263 -3.05 -17.64 2.56
C ILE A 263 -1.66 -17.54 3.21
N CYS A 264 -1.55 -17.70 4.54
CA CYS A 264 -0.27 -17.77 5.24
C CYS A 264 0.53 -19.03 4.88
N ALA A 265 -0.13 -20.20 4.83
CA ALA A 265 0.51 -21.44 4.40
C ALA A 265 1.02 -21.32 2.95
N GLN A 266 0.16 -20.83 2.06
CA GLN A 266 0.52 -20.60 0.66
C GLN A 266 1.66 -19.57 0.51
N TRP A 267 1.67 -18.48 1.30
CA TRP A 267 2.76 -17.49 1.26
C TRP A 267 4.13 -18.12 1.59
N ASN A 268 4.18 -18.96 2.62
CA ASN A 268 5.41 -19.67 2.98
C ASN A 268 5.84 -20.66 1.88
N THR A 269 4.89 -21.41 1.32
CA THR A 269 5.16 -22.35 0.22
C THR A 269 5.67 -21.62 -1.04
N LEU A 270 5.03 -20.50 -1.42
CA LEU A 270 5.45 -19.67 -2.55
C LEU A 270 6.86 -19.11 -2.32
N THR A 271 7.13 -18.61 -1.12
CA THR A 271 8.46 -18.09 -0.76
C THR A 271 9.54 -19.16 -0.89
N LEU A 272 9.28 -20.38 -0.39
CA LEU A 272 10.21 -21.51 -0.53
C LEU A 272 10.40 -21.89 -2.01
N ARG A 273 9.31 -21.96 -2.79
CA ARG A 273 9.37 -22.30 -4.21
C ARG A 273 10.20 -21.29 -4.99
N LEU A 274 9.99 -20.00 -4.78
CA LEU A 274 10.77 -18.93 -5.39
C LEU A 274 12.25 -19.01 -5.00
N MET A 275 12.55 -19.30 -3.74
CA MET A 275 13.92 -19.51 -3.28
C MET A 275 14.61 -20.67 -4.02
N LEU A 276 13.90 -21.78 -4.23
CA LEU A 276 14.44 -22.94 -4.96
C LEU A 276 14.61 -22.66 -6.46
N MET A 277 13.67 -21.94 -7.07
CA MET A 277 13.74 -21.52 -8.47
C MET A 277 14.92 -20.55 -8.69
N ALA A 278 15.09 -19.57 -7.79
CA ALA A 278 16.15 -18.57 -7.85
C ALA A 278 17.58 -19.15 -7.79
N ARG A 279 17.74 -20.37 -7.25
CA ARG A 279 19.03 -21.10 -7.27
C ARG A 279 19.42 -21.58 -8.66
N LYS A 280 18.44 -21.85 -9.51
CA LYS A 280 18.65 -22.32 -10.90
C LYS A 280 18.65 -21.18 -11.89
N ASP A 281 17.81 -20.18 -11.65
CA ASP A 281 17.61 -19.03 -12.52
C ASP A 281 17.41 -17.77 -11.67
N ARG A 282 18.40 -16.88 -11.68
CA ARG A 282 18.39 -15.65 -10.87
C ARG A 282 17.33 -14.66 -11.34
N ASP A 283 16.94 -14.68 -12.62
CA ASP A 283 15.97 -13.74 -13.19
C ASP A 283 14.57 -13.98 -12.64
N VAL A 284 14.31 -15.15 -12.05
CA VAL A 284 13.07 -15.43 -11.30
C VAL A 284 12.82 -14.40 -10.21
N VAL A 285 13.87 -13.87 -9.58
CA VAL A 285 13.70 -12.86 -8.52
C VAL A 285 13.09 -11.59 -9.09
N SER A 286 13.63 -11.07 -10.19
CA SER A 286 13.10 -9.86 -10.85
C SER A 286 11.77 -10.11 -11.56
N SER A 287 11.57 -11.30 -12.12
CA SER A 287 10.35 -11.63 -12.85
C SER A 287 9.15 -11.87 -11.93
N ALA A 288 9.38 -12.33 -10.71
CA ALA A 288 8.33 -12.65 -9.73
C ALA A 288 8.07 -11.53 -8.70
N CYS A 289 8.96 -10.55 -8.58
CA CYS A 289 8.94 -9.63 -7.44
C CYS A 289 7.64 -8.82 -7.33
N ASN A 290 7.09 -8.35 -8.45
CA ASN A 290 5.87 -7.53 -8.46
C ASN A 290 4.67 -8.33 -7.95
N ASP A 291 4.47 -9.54 -8.49
CA ASP A 291 3.41 -10.44 -8.03
C ASP A 291 3.59 -10.82 -6.55
N TYR A 292 4.82 -11.06 -6.13
CA TYR A 292 5.12 -11.35 -4.73
C TYR A 292 4.74 -10.19 -3.81
N LEU A 293 5.06 -8.95 -4.20
CA LEU A 293 4.70 -7.74 -3.45
C LEU A 293 3.18 -7.59 -3.35
N MET A 294 2.45 -7.75 -4.47
CA MET A 294 0.99 -7.61 -4.47
C MET A 294 0.31 -8.70 -3.63
N TYR A 295 0.74 -9.96 -3.77
CA TYR A 295 0.26 -11.06 -2.93
C TYR A 295 0.51 -10.78 -1.44
N SER A 296 1.71 -10.32 -1.09
CA SER A 296 2.09 -9.96 0.28
C SER A 296 1.20 -8.87 0.86
N GLY A 297 0.90 -7.86 0.05
CA GLY A 297 -0.02 -6.76 0.41
C GLY A 297 -1.45 -7.25 0.67
N TYR A 298 -2.00 -8.09 -0.22
CA TYR A 298 -3.34 -8.65 -0.02
C TYR A 298 -3.43 -9.52 1.24
N ALA A 299 -2.42 -10.35 1.50
CA ALA A 299 -2.36 -11.18 2.70
C ALA A 299 -2.23 -10.33 3.97
N MET A 300 -1.37 -9.29 3.94
CA MET A 300 -1.18 -8.38 5.07
C MET A 300 -2.46 -7.58 5.37
N MET A 301 -3.11 -7.00 4.37
CA MET A 301 -4.35 -6.24 4.57
C MET A 301 -5.50 -7.14 5.04
N ALA A 302 -5.55 -8.41 4.61
CA ALA A 302 -6.51 -9.40 5.14
C ALA A 302 -6.37 -9.56 6.66
N TYR A 303 -5.14 -9.66 7.16
CA TYR A 303 -4.87 -9.78 8.59
C TYR A 303 -5.39 -8.58 9.37
N PHE A 304 -5.16 -7.35 8.88
CA PHE A 304 -5.66 -6.15 9.55
C PHE A 304 -7.19 -6.04 9.50
N TRP A 305 -7.83 -6.45 8.40
CA TRP A 305 -9.29 -6.57 8.34
C TRP A 305 -9.84 -7.57 9.35
N ALA A 306 -9.23 -8.75 9.47
CA ALA A 306 -9.65 -9.74 10.44
C ALA A 306 -9.47 -9.26 11.90
N ARG A 307 -8.39 -8.51 12.20
CA ARG A 307 -8.22 -7.87 13.52
C ARG A 307 -9.33 -6.88 13.83
N MET A 308 -9.69 -6.04 12.85
CA MET A 308 -10.79 -5.08 13.00
C MET A 308 -12.15 -5.79 13.14
N ALA A 309 -12.39 -6.86 12.38
CA ALA A 309 -13.60 -7.68 12.50
C ALA A 309 -13.69 -8.33 13.89
N ALA A 310 -12.63 -8.96 14.39
CA ALA A 310 -12.60 -9.56 15.72
C ALA A 310 -12.88 -8.54 16.83
N LYS A 311 -12.30 -7.34 16.74
CA LYS A 311 -12.58 -6.24 17.68
C LYS A 311 -14.04 -5.79 17.58
N SER A 312 -14.61 -5.74 16.39
CA SER A 312 -15.99 -5.32 16.13
C SER A 312 -16.99 -6.34 16.66
N PHE A 313 -16.79 -7.63 16.43
CA PHE A 313 -17.63 -8.68 17.03
C PHE A 313 -17.64 -8.61 18.55
N LYS A 314 -16.45 -8.50 19.17
CA LYS A 314 -16.35 -8.36 20.63
C LYS A 314 -17.06 -7.10 21.14
N ALA A 315 -17.00 -6.00 20.40
CA ALA A 315 -17.66 -4.75 20.78
C ALA A 315 -19.19 -4.83 20.66
N LEU A 316 -19.71 -5.55 19.66
CA LEU A 316 -21.15 -5.82 19.55
C LEU A 316 -21.66 -6.72 20.69
N GLU A 317 -20.85 -7.67 21.15
CA GLU A 317 -21.23 -8.58 22.24
C GLU A 317 -21.12 -7.94 23.64
N LYS A 318 -20.11 -7.08 23.85
CA LYS A 318 -19.72 -6.60 25.20
C LYS A 318 -19.81 -5.09 25.38
N GLY A 319 -20.28 -4.37 24.36
CA GLY A 319 -20.19 -2.92 24.28
C GLY A 319 -18.85 -2.44 23.72
N GLY A 320 -18.91 -1.34 22.98
CA GLY A 320 -17.76 -0.63 22.43
C GLY A 320 -17.90 0.88 22.60
N ALA A 321 -16.85 1.60 22.22
CA ALA A 321 -16.86 3.07 22.29
C ALA A 321 -17.68 3.72 21.15
N GLU A 322 -17.84 3.01 20.03
CA GLU A 322 -18.58 3.46 18.85
C GLU A 322 -19.97 2.82 18.78
N SER A 323 -20.81 3.29 17.85
CA SER A 323 -22.15 2.73 17.67
C SER A 323 -22.12 1.28 17.15
N PRO A 324 -23.17 0.48 17.42
CA PRO A 324 -23.30 -0.87 16.85
C PRO A 324 -23.21 -0.89 15.31
N GLU A 325 -23.77 0.12 14.63
CA GLU A 325 -23.75 0.24 13.16
C GLU A 325 -22.34 0.45 12.62
N PHE A 326 -21.48 1.18 13.34
CA PHE A 326 -20.07 1.33 12.98
C PHE A 326 -19.36 -0.03 12.99
N TYR A 327 -19.53 -0.82 14.06
CA TYR A 327 -18.92 -2.14 14.16
C TYR A 327 -19.48 -3.11 13.12
N GLN A 328 -20.78 -3.06 12.86
CA GLN A 328 -21.40 -3.85 11.79
C GLN A 328 -20.84 -3.48 10.41
N ALA A 329 -20.65 -2.19 10.11
CA ALA A 329 -20.07 -1.74 8.86
C ALA A 329 -18.60 -2.18 8.71
N LYS A 330 -17.83 -2.21 9.81
CA LYS A 330 -16.46 -2.76 9.81
C LYS A 330 -16.44 -4.25 9.47
N ILE A 331 -17.35 -5.02 10.03
CA ILE A 331 -17.49 -6.45 9.72
C ILE A 331 -17.85 -6.64 8.23
N GLN A 332 -18.86 -5.93 7.73
CA GLN A 332 -19.29 -6.03 6.33
C GLN A 332 -18.20 -5.60 5.34
N THR A 333 -17.39 -4.62 5.71
CA THR A 333 -16.24 -4.22 4.87
C THR A 333 -15.15 -5.29 4.88
N ALA A 334 -14.92 -5.95 6.02
CA ALA A 334 -14.02 -7.10 6.11
C ALA A 334 -14.54 -8.28 5.25
N GLU A 335 -15.83 -8.60 5.32
CA GLU A 335 -16.46 -9.63 4.48
C GLU A 335 -16.26 -9.31 2.99
N PHE A 336 -16.57 -8.08 2.57
CA PHE A 336 -16.31 -7.63 1.21
C PHE A 336 -14.84 -7.80 0.81
N TYR A 337 -13.90 -7.41 1.67
CA TYR A 337 -12.47 -7.57 1.39
C TYR A 337 -12.11 -9.05 1.15
N PHE A 338 -12.53 -9.94 2.04
CA PHE A 338 -12.24 -11.38 1.93
C PHE A 338 -12.91 -12.03 0.72
N GLU A 339 -14.12 -11.62 0.36
CA GLU A 339 -14.87 -12.21 -0.76
C GLU A 339 -14.50 -11.63 -2.13
N ARG A 340 -14.07 -10.35 -2.21
CA ARG A 340 -13.95 -9.62 -3.48
C ARG A 340 -12.55 -9.10 -3.79
N LEU A 341 -11.72 -8.82 -2.78
CA LEU A 341 -10.37 -8.30 -2.97
C LEU A 341 -9.30 -9.36 -2.73
N LEU A 342 -9.39 -10.11 -1.64
CA LEU A 342 -8.44 -11.18 -1.30
C LEU A 342 -8.26 -12.23 -2.41
N PRO A 343 -9.32 -12.66 -3.15
CA PRO A 343 -9.15 -13.63 -4.23
C PRO A 343 -8.22 -13.18 -5.35
N ARG A 344 -8.03 -11.86 -5.54
CA ARG A 344 -7.07 -11.32 -6.53
C ARG A 344 -5.64 -11.76 -6.25
N ALA A 345 -5.31 -12.09 -5.00
CA ALA A 345 -4.00 -12.64 -4.64
C ALA A 345 -3.68 -13.94 -5.40
N GLN A 346 -4.67 -14.75 -5.77
CA GLN A 346 -4.43 -16.03 -6.45
C GLN A 346 -3.85 -15.86 -7.85
N GLY A 347 -4.27 -14.81 -8.59
CA GLY A 347 -3.66 -14.50 -9.89
C GLY A 347 -2.15 -14.23 -9.76
N HIS A 348 -1.76 -13.50 -8.71
CA HIS A 348 -0.34 -13.26 -8.40
C HIS A 348 0.39 -14.55 -7.96
N ALA A 349 -0.26 -15.38 -7.15
CA ALA A 349 0.28 -16.67 -6.71
C ALA A 349 0.62 -17.60 -7.88
N GLU A 350 -0.25 -17.63 -8.88
CA GLU A 350 -0.06 -18.43 -10.09
C GLU A 350 1.03 -17.88 -11.00
N SER A 351 1.07 -16.55 -11.20
CA SER A 351 2.04 -15.87 -12.06
C SER A 351 3.47 -15.91 -11.50
N MET A 352 3.66 -15.62 -10.20
CA MET A 352 4.99 -15.45 -9.63
C MET A 352 5.87 -16.71 -9.72
N VAL A 353 5.25 -17.89 -9.83
CA VAL A 353 5.96 -19.19 -9.87
C VAL A 353 6.20 -19.70 -11.30
N LYS A 354 5.89 -18.90 -12.33
CA LYS A 354 6.24 -19.22 -13.71
C LYS A 354 7.74 -18.97 -13.96
N PRO A 355 8.38 -19.73 -14.85
CA PRO A 355 9.77 -19.47 -15.24
C PRO A 355 9.94 -18.07 -15.81
N SER A 356 11.11 -17.45 -15.62
CA SER A 356 11.44 -16.13 -16.18
C SER A 356 11.38 -16.09 -17.71
N LYS A 357 11.53 -17.26 -18.36
CA LYS A 357 11.58 -17.42 -19.83
C LYS A 357 10.49 -16.65 -20.57
N SER A 358 9.23 -16.65 -20.10
CA SER A 358 8.15 -15.95 -20.82
C SER A 358 8.34 -14.43 -20.87
N LEU A 359 9.13 -13.87 -19.95
CA LEU A 359 9.45 -12.44 -19.88
C LEU A 359 10.82 -12.12 -20.50
N MET A 360 11.77 -13.06 -20.43
CA MET A 360 13.17 -12.82 -20.84
C MET A 360 13.53 -13.36 -22.22
N GLN A 361 12.70 -14.20 -22.85
CA GLN A 361 13.06 -14.85 -24.11
C GLN A 361 12.89 -13.97 -25.36
N MET A 362 12.09 -12.90 -25.28
CA MET A 362 11.86 -12.02 -26.43
C MET A 362 13.13 -11.20 -26.67
N ASP A 363 13.69 -11.31 -27.87
CA ASP A 363 14.83 -10.48 -28.27
C ASP A 363 14.43 -9.00 -28.22
N ILE A 364 15.37 -8.13 -27.83
CA ILE A 364 15.13 -6.69 -27.70
C ILE A 364 14.60 -6.10 -29.01
N LYS A 365 15.09 -6.54 -30.17
CA LYS A 365 14.63 -6.09 -31.49
C LYS A 365 13.24 -6.60 -31.87
N SER A 366 12.69 -7.54 -31.10
CA SER A 366 11.33 -8.05 -31.31
C SER A 366 10.30 -7.35 -30.45
N PHE A 367 10.68 -6.42 -29.55
CA PHE A 367 9.73 -5.54 -28.87
C PHE A 367 9.11 -4.52 -29.83
N SER A 368 9.87 -4.08 -30.83
CA SER A 368 9.37 -3.33 -31.99
C SER A 368 10.30 -3.52 -33.17
N PHE A 369 9.71 -3.68 -34.36
CA PHE A 369 10.47 -3.77 -35.61
C PHE A 369 10.75 -2.41 -36.24
N ASP A 370 10.13 -1.34 -35.72
CA ASP A 370 10.12 0.00 -36.32
C ASP A 370 10.79 1.08 -35.44
N TYR A 371 11.17 0.73 -34.19
CA TYR A 371 11.81 1.64 -33.24
C TYR A 371 13.21 1.18 -32.83
#